data_AF-X1KIA7-F1
#
_entry.id   AF-X1KIA7-F1
#
_cell.length_a   1.000
_cell.length_b   1.000
_cell.length_c   1.000
_cell.angle_alpha   90.00
_cell.angle_beta   90.00
_cell.angle_gamma   90.00
#
_symmetry.space_group_name_H-M   'P 1'
#
loop_
_entity.id
_entity.type
_entity.pdbx_description
1 polymer ?
#
loop_
_entity_poly.entity_id
_entity_poly.type
_entity_poly.pdbx_seq_one_letter_code
_entity_poly.pdbx_strand_id
1 'polypeptide(L)'
;MEVIGKRLAEAKGDLAGMISTKLPNEILSLFNKFISEVVGSDSIDTLDGESYRIISEGIKQFQNNGKGLDIECSIEEILKADCIIVVGADPESANPIVSTLVRRAVSQRKTKLIVIDPSRDVFPLWTDLWLKPRAGSEGVLLSGLTKVLIDKGLVVPEKTRAELVQSVGGYGIGEVVRTTGIEKG
;
A
#
# COMPACT_ATOMS: atom_id res chain seq x y z
N MET A 1 4.36 38.31 -13.79
CA MET A 1 3.71 38.26 -12.46
C MET A 1 2.36 38.97 -12.46
N GLU A 2 2.28 40.23 -12.89
CA GLU A 2 1.01 41.00 -12.89
C GLU A 2 -0.14 40.34 -13.66
N VAL A 3 0.13 39.83 -14.87
CA VAL A 3 -0.88 39.12 -15.68
C VAL A 3 -1.44 37.88 -14.97
N ILE A 4 -0.59 37.16 -14.23
CA ILE A 4 -1.00 35.97 -13.48
C ILE A 4 -1.86 36.39 -12.28
N GLY A 5 -1.42 37.41 -11.53
CA GLY A 5 -2.19 37.95 -10.41
C GLY A 5 -3.59 38.42 -10.82
N LYS A 6 -3.71 39.09 -11.96
CA LYS A 6 -5.01 39.51 -12.50
C LYS A 6 -5.92 38.32 -12.82
N ARG A 7 -5.40 37.29 -13.50
CA ARG A 7 -6.18 36.09 -13.83
C ARG A 7 -6.61 35.31 -12.59
N LEU A 8 -5.74 35.21 -11.58
CA LEU A 8 -6.07 34.56 -10.31
C LEU A 8 -7.17 35.32 -9.56
N ALA A 9 -7.13 36.66 -9.54
CA ALA A 9 -8.17 37.48 -8.93
C ALA A 9 -9.53 37.35 -9.67
N GLU A 10 -9.50 37.18 -10.99
CA GLU A 10 -10.70 36.97 -11.82
C GLU A 10 -11.39 35.63 -11.51
N ALA A 11 -10.65 34.61 -11.06
CA ALA A 11 -11.18 33.27 -10.75
C ALA A 11 -12.04 33.22 -9.47
N LYS A 12 -11.99 34.23 -8.59
CA LYS A 12 -12.85 34.37 -7.39
C LYS A 12 -13.00 33.10 -6.53
N GLY A 13 -11.91 32.36 -6.33
CA GLY A 13 -11.90 31.12 -5.53
C GLY A 13 -12.30 29.85 -6.30
N ASP A 14 -12.76 29.97 -7.55
CA ASP A 14 -13.03 28.82 -8.44
C ASP A 14 -11.74 28.37 -9.15
N LEU A 15 -10.77 27.91 -8.35
CA LEU A 15 -9.46 27.47 -8.83
C LEU A 15 -9.01 26.21 -8.11
N ALA A 16 -8.53 25.23 -8.86
CA ALA A 16 -7.87 24.05 -8.31
C ALA A 16 -6.34 24.25 -8.27
N GLY A 17 -5.73 24.02 -7.11
CA GLY A 17 -4.29 24.00 -6.92
C GLY A 17 -3.76 22.56 -6.92
N MET A 18 -2.75 22.29 -7.75
CA MET A 18 -2.04 21.01 -7.76
C MET A 18 -0.55 21.22 -7.51
N ILE A 19 0.03 20.44 -6.61
CA ILE A 19 1.46 20.51 -6.28
C ILE A 19 2.13 19.14 -6.26
N SER A 20 3.42 19.11 -6.62
CA SER A 20 4.25 17.90 -6.56
C SER A 20 4.76 17.65 -5.14
N THR A 21 4.62 16.42 -4.65
CA THR A 21 5.23 15.96 -3.38
C THR A 21 6.74 15.82 -3.43
N LYS A 22 7.36 16.05 -4.59
CA LYS A 22 8.83 16.11 -4.71
C LYS A 22 9.43 17.45 -4.25
N LEU A 23 8.60 18.43 -3.91
CA LEU A 23 9.06 19.72 -3.39
C LEU A 23 9.27 19.67 -1.86
N PRO A 24 10.13 20.55 -1.30
CA PRO A 24 10.34 20.61 0.15
C PRO A 24 9.05 20.91 0.93
N ASN A 25 9.00 20.42 2.18
CA ASN A 25 7.85 20.58 3.07
C ASN A 25 7.43 22.04 3.26
N GLU A 26 8.40 22.95 3.31
CA GLU A 26 8.19 24.39 3.43
C GLU A 26 7.45 24.96 2.22
N ILE A 27 7.73 24.43 1.01
CA ILE A 27 7.08 24.84 -0.24
C ILE A 27 5.66 24.29 -0.31
N LEU A 28 5.43 23.05 0.13
CA LEU A 28 4.08 22.48 0.25
C LEU A 28 3.22 23.32 1.21
N SER A 29 3.77 23.70 2.36
CA SER A 29 3.11 24.55 3.34
C SER A 29 2.79 25.94 2.77
N LEU A 30 3.76 26.57 2.07
CA LEU A 30 3.55 27.85 1.40
C LEU A 30 2.46 27.77 0.33
N PHE A 31 2.45 26.72 -0.48
CA PHE A 31 1.45 26.51 -1.51
C PHE A 31 0.05 26.37 -0.93
N ASN A 32 -0.11 25.61 0.16
CA ASN A 32 -1.38 25.47 0.84
C ASN A 32 -1.91 26.84 1.29
N LYS A 33 -1.08 27.65 1.96
CA LYS A 33 -1.45 29.00 2.40
C LYS A 33 -1.77 29.92 1.23
N PHE A 34 -1.00 29.82 0.14
CA PHE A 34 -1.26 30.60 -1.06
C PHE A 34 -2.63 30.30 -1.67
N ILE A 35 -2.99 29.03 -1.86
CA ILE A 35 -4.27 28.67 -2.46
C ILE A 35 -5.45 28.94 -1.49
N SER A 36 -5.32 28.53 -0.22
CA SER A 36 -6.41 28.65 0.75
C SER A 36 -6.59 30.07 1.30
N GLU A 37 -5.51 30.75 1.70
CA GLU A 37 -5.59 32.05 2.38
C GLU A 37 -5.51 33.25 1.41
N VAL A 38 -4.75 33.13 0.31
CA VAL A 38 -4.54 34.24 -0.64
C VAL A 38 -5.49 34.17 -1.83
N VAL A 39 -5.65 32.99 -2.45
CA VAL A 39 -6.57 32.79 -3.57
C VAL A 39 -8.01 32.56 -3.07
N GLY A 40 -8.18 31.98 -1.88
CA GLY A 40 -9.49 31.72 -1.30
C GLY A 40 -10.17 30.47 -1.87
N SER A 41 -9.40 29.45 -2.26
CA SER A 41 -9.92 28.17 -2.73
C SER A 41 -9.55 27.03 -1.79
N ASP A 42 -10.50 26.12 -1.56
CA ASP A 42 -10.29 24.88 -0.80
C ASP A 42 -9.92 23.69 -1.71
N SER A 43 -9.89 23.90 -3.03
CA SER A 43 -9.61 22.84 -4.00
C SER A 43 -8.10 22.66 -4.18
N ILE A 44 -7.45 21.97 -3.24
CA ILE A 44 -6.01 21.71 -3.24
C ILE A 44 -5.77 20.20 -3.25
N ASP A 45 -4.90 19.70 -4.14
CA ASP A 45 -4.46 18.31 -4.12
C ASP A 45 -2.97 18.18 -4.47
N THR A 46 -2.40 17.02 -4.17
CA THR A 46 -1.06 16.62 -4.62
C THR A 46 -1.16 15.63 -5.78
N LEU A 47 -0.08 15.49 -6.56
CA LEU A 47 -0.05 14.55 -7.70
C LEU A 47 -0.25 13.07 -7.32
N ASP A 48 -0.04 12.74 -6.05
CA ASP A 48 -0.15 11.42 -5.43
C ASP A 48 -1.26 11.34 -4.37
N GLY A 49 -2.15 12.34 -4.30
CA GLY A 49 -3.14 12.48 -3.25
C GLY A 49 -4.11 11.31 -3.14
N GLU A 50 -4.47 10.68 -4.26
CA GLU A 50 -5.31 9.47 -4.29
C GLU A 50 -4.67 8.32 -3.49
N SER A 51 -3.42 7.99 -3.81
CA SER A 51 -2.67 6.94 -3.12
C SER A 51 -2.55 7.22 -1.63
N TYR A 52 -2.26 8.47 -1.26
CA TYR A 52 -2.14 8.87 0.14
C TYR A 52 -3.46 8.71 0.90
N ARG A 53 -4.60 9.10 0.30
CA ARG A 53 -5.93 8.96 0.90
C ARG A 53 -6.28 7.50 1.15
N ILE A 54 -6.08 6.62 0.16
CA ILE A 54 -6.37 5.17 0.28
C ILE A 54 -5.56 4.56 1.44
N ILE A 55 -4.26 4.86 1.51
CA ILE A 55 -3.39 4.34 2.57
C ILE A 55 -3.83 4.91 3.93
N SER A 56 -4.01 6.23 4.03
CA SER A 56 -4.39 6.92 5.26
C SER A 56 -5.69 6.37 5.85
N GLU A 57 -6.71 6.14 5.01
CA GLU A 57 -7.97 5.53 5.42
C GLU A 57 -7.80 4.09 5.90
N GLY A 58 -7.04 3.27 5.15
CA GLY A 58 -6.82 1.85 5.47
C GLY A 58 -6.07 1.64 6.78
N ILE A 59 -5.18 2.57 7.14
CA ILE A 59 -4.32 2.44 8.33
C ILE A 59 -4.84 3.18 9.56
N LYS A 60 -5.91 3.97 9.41
CA LYS A 60 -6.50 4.78 10.47
C LYS A 60 -6.82 3.99 11.74
N GLN A 61 -7.21 2.73 11.60
CA GLN A 61 -7.50 1.81 12.71
C GLN A 61 -6.25 1.31 13.48
N PHE A 62 -5.06 1.44 12.89
CA PHE A 62 -3.78 1.06 13.50
C PHE A 62 -3.05 2.24 14.14
N GLN A 63 -3.57 3.45 13.98
CA GLN A 63 -3.06 4.66 14.62
C GLN A 63 -3.47 4.65 16.11
N ASN A 64 -2.77 3.89 16.93
CA ASN A 64 -2.83 3.98 18.40
C ASN A 64 -2.22 5.32 18.86
N ASN A 65 -2.87 6.44 18.56
CA ASN A 65 -2.41 7.82 18.80
C ASN A 65 -1.10 8.22 18.07
N GLY A 66 -0.63 7.42 17.11
CA GLY A 66 0.52 7.74 16.24
C GLY A 66 0.20 8.74 15.14
N LYS A 67 1.22 9.36 14.54
CA LYS A 67 1.07 10.37 13.47
C LYS A 67 1.55 9.78 12.15
N GLY A 68 0.64 9.52 11.21
CA GLY A 68 0.98 9.21 9.82
C GLY A 68 1.26 7.73 9.55
N LEU A 69 2.36 7.44 8.84
CA LEU A 69 2.74 6.12 8.31
C LEU A 69 3.62 5.32 9.30
N ASP A 70 3.45 5.51 10.61
CA ASP A 70 4.22 4.83 11.69
C ASP A 70 4.11 3.28 11.68
N ILE A 71 3.33 2.72 10.76
CA ILE A 71 3.22 1.29 10.49
C ILE A 71 4.30 0.78 9.50
N GLU A 72 4.98 1.68 8.79
CA GLU A 72 6.01 1.33 7.81
C GLU A 72 7.34 1.04 8.51
N CYS A 73 8.07 0.06 7.97
CA CYS A 73 9.42 -0.25 8.43
C CYS A 73 10.47 0.44 7.55
N SER A 74 11.71 0.52 8.05
CA SER A 74 12.84 1.01 7.25
C SER A 74 13.11 0.06 6.08
N ILE A 75 13.50 0.61 4.93
CA ILE A 75 13.73 -0.17 3.70
C ILE A 75 14.83 -1.24 3.87
N GLU A 76 15.78 -1.02 4.79
CA GLU A 76 16.85 -1.96 5.12
C GLU A 76 16.34 -3.25 5.78
N GLU A 77 15.15 -3.24 6.38
CA GLU A 77 14.53 -4.44 6.97
C GLU A 77 14.22 -5.49 5.91
N ILE A 78 14.04 -5.11 4.63
CA ILE A 78 13.89 -6.05 3.51
C ILE A 78 15.06 -7.04 3.45
N LEU A 79 16.29 -6.59 3.74
CA LEU A 79 17.49 -7.45 3.73
C LEU A 79 17.58 -8.38 4.94
N LYS A 80 16.75 -8.17 5.97
CA LYS A 80 16.74 -8.99 7.18
C LYS A 80 15.59 -10.01 7.18
N ALA A 81 14.67 -9.92 6.22
CA ALA A 81 13.51 -10.78 6.14
C ALA A 81 13.89 -12.21 5.74
N ASP A 82 13.36 -13.20 6.48
CA ASP A 82 13.44 -14.62 6.12
C ASP A 82 12.41 -14.99 5.03
N CYS A 83 11.32 -14.22 4.93
CA CYS A 83 10.28 -14.37 3.92
C CYS A 83 9.75 -12.99 3.52
N ILE A 84 9.60 -12.78 2.22
CA ILE A 84 9.02 -11.58 1.61
C ILE A 84 7.75 -12.02 0.86
N ILE A 85 6.66 -11.29 1.08
CA ILE A 85 5.43 -11.43 0.30
C ILE A 85 5.15 -10.14 -0.46
N VAL A 86 5.00 -10.24 -1.78
CA VAL A 86 4.65 -9.11 -2.66
C VAL A 86 3.24 -9.34 -3.17
N VAL A 87 2.32 -8.42 -2.87
CA VAL A 87 0.90 -8.53 -3.24
C VAL A 87 0.51 -7.38 -4.14
N GLY A 88 0.09 -7.68 -5.37
CA GLY A 88 -0.43 -6.70 -6.34
C GLY A 88 0.48 -5.51 -6.60
N ALA A 89 1.80 -5.68 -6.44
CA ALA A 89 2.77 -4.60 -6.46
C ALA A 89 3.88 -4.88 -7.46
N ASP A 90 4.34 -3.82 -8.13
CA ASP A 90 5.50 -3.83 -9.02
C ASP A 90 6.59 -2.86 -8.52
N PRO A 91 7.48 -3.33 -7.63
CA PRO A 91 8.60 -2.52 -7.17
C PRO A 91 9.58 -2.16 -8.29
N GLU A 92 9.67 -2.92 -9.38
CA GLU A 92 10.61 -2.61 -10.46
C GLU A 92 10.23 -1.30 -11.15
N SER A 93 8.94 -1.09 -11.39
CA SER A 93 8.42 0.16 -11.94
C SER A 93 8.34 1.27 -10.89
N ALA A 94 7.85 0.98 -9.69
CA ALA A 94 7.52 2.00 -8.69
C ALA A 94 8.74 2.46 -7.87
N ASN A 95 9.63 1.54 -7.49
CA ASN A 95 10.81 1.83 -6.66
C ASN A 95 11.96 0.85 -6.93
N PRO A 96 12.82 1.14 -7.92
CA PRO A 96 13.92 0.25 -8.32
C PRO A 96 14.90 -0.11 -7.19
N ILE A 97 14.98 0.71 -6.14
CA ILE A 97 15.79 0.42 -4.95
C ILE A 97 15.16 -0.73 -4.16
N VAL A 98 13.86 -0.67 -3.87
CA VAL A 98 13.12 -1.78 -3.23
C VAL A 98 13.28 -3.06 -4.06
N SER A 99 13.10 -2.97 -5.37
CA SER A 99 13.28 -4.11 -6.29
C SER A 99 14.68 -4.74 -6.17
N THR A 100 15.72 -3.91 -6.09
CA THR A 100 17.11 -4.37 -5.91
C THR A 100 17.33 -5.02 -4.55
N LEU A 101 16.74 -4.49 -3.48
CA LEU A 101 16.86 -5.04 -2.13
C LEU A 101 16.14 -6.39 -2.02
N VAL A 102 14.96 -6.55 -2.62
CA VAL A 102 14.24 -7.84 -2.67
C VAL A 102 15.09 -8.88 -3.39
N ARG A 103 15.60 -8.58 -4.60
CA ARG A 103 16.49 -9.50 -5.33
C ARG A 103 17.73 -9.88 -4.52
N ARG A 104 18.33 -8.90 -3.83
CA ARG A 104 19.50 -9.12 -2.98
C ARG A 104 19.18 -10.04 -1.79
N ALA A 105 18.05 -9.84 -1.12
CA ALA A 105 17.62 -10.68 -0.01
C ALA A 105 17.48 -12.15 -0.46
N VAL A 106 16.74 -12.38 -1.54
CA VAL A 106 16.51 -13.74 -2.08
C VAL A 106 17.83 -14.39 -2.53
N SER A 107 18.66 -13.69 -3.31
CA SER A 107 19.89 -14.26 -3.86
C SER A 107 20.98 -14.50 -2.82
N GLN A 108 21.06 -13.71 -1.74
CA GLN A 108 22.19 -13.76 -0.80
C GLN A 108 21.84 -14.36 0.56
N ARG A 109 20.56 -14.41 0.95
CA ARG A 109 20.16 -14.72 2.34
C ARG A 109 19.17 -15.87 2.47
N LYS A 110 18.94 -16.64 1.39
CA LYS A 110 17.94 -17.73 1.34
C LYS A 110 16.52 -17.26 1.72
N THR A 111 16.26 -15.96 1.62
CA THR A 111 14.95 -15.37 1.85
C THR A 111 13.94 -15.98 0.89
N LYS A 112 12.79 -16.42 1.40
CA LYS A 112 11.69 -16.92 0.58
C LYS A 112 10.93 -15.76 -0.04
N LEU A 113 10.51 -15.90 -1.30
CA LEU A 113 9.73 -14.91 -2.03
C LEU A 113 8.41 -15.50 -2.51
N ILE A 114 7.32 -14.92 -2.03
CA ILE A 114 5.95 -15.23 -2.46
C ILE A 114 5.41 -14.01 -3.22
N VAL A 115 4.87 -14.23 -4.41
CA VAL A 115 4.19 -13.20 -5.18
C VAL A 115 2.70 -13.55 -5.27
N ILE A 116 1.83 -12.60 -4.96
CA ILE A 116 0.38 -12.71 -5.16
C ILE A 116 -0.02 -11.65 -6.16
N ASP A 117 -0.25 -12.06 -7.41
CA ASP A 117 -0.63 -11.14 -8.48
C ASP A 117 -1.42 -11.89 -9.56
N PRO A 118 -2.59 -11.38 -9.99
CA PRO A 118 -3.42 -12.04 -10.99
C PRO A 118 -2.80 -12.02 -12.39
N SER A 119 -1.87 -11.10 -12.64
CA SER A 119 -1.37 -10.75 -13.98
C SER A 119 0.04 -11.25 -14.24
N ARG A 120 0.98 -11.03 -13.30
CA ARG A 120 2.41 -11.24 -13.55
C ARG A 120 3.19 -11.54 -12.28
N ASP A 121 4.11 -12.49 -12.38
CA ASP A 121 5.23 -12.61 -11.43
C ASP A 121 6.25 -11.51 -11.69
N VAL A 122 6.36 -10.56 -10.76
CA VAL A 122 7.30 -9.42 -10.86
C VAL A 122 8.76 -9.81 -10.62
N PHE A 123 9.04 -11.02 -10.15
CA PHE A 123 10.41 -11.52 -9.91
C PHE A 123 10.58 -12.98 -10.39
N PRO A 124 10.34 -13.31 -11.66
CA PRO A 124 10.18 -14.69 -12.13
C PRO A 124 11.40 -15.61 -11.93
N LEU A 125 12.60 -15.04 -11.78
CA LEU A 125 13.83 -15.80 -11.51
C LEU A 125 14.10 -16.02 -10.02
N TRP A 126 13.39 -15.31 -9.14
CA TRP A 126 13.60 -15.31 -7.68
C TRP A 126 12.40 -15.83 -6.90
N THR A 127 11.19 -15.79 -7.47
CA THR A 127 9.95 -16.18 -6.79
C THR A 127 9.92 -17.68 -6.50
N ASP A 128 9.73 -18.04 -5.22
CA ASP A 128 9.52 -19.44 -4.80
C ASP A 128 8.07 -19.89 -5.09
N LEU A 129 7.10 -18.99 -4.91
CA LEU A 129 5.69 -19.28 -5.11
C LEU A 129 4.96 -18.08 -5.68
N TRP A 130 4.41 -18.22 -6.88
CA TRP A 130 3.49 -17.25 -7.47
C TRP A 130 2.05 -17.74 -7.36
N LEU A 131 1.23 -17.04 -6.57
CA LEU A 131 -0.20 -17.24 -6.50
C LEU A 131 -0.89 -16.28 -7.48
N LYS A 132 -1.68 -16.85 -8.38
CA LYS A 132 -2.42 -16.12 -9.43
C LYS A 132 -3.92 -16.13 -9.16
N PRO A 133 -4.44 -15.34 -8.18
CA PRO A 133 -5.87 -15.27 -7.95
C PRO A 133 -6.57 -14.60 -9.14
N ARG A 134 -7.90 -14.68 -9.20
CA ARG A 134 -8.68 -13.83 -10.11
C ARG A 134 -8.50 -12.36 -9.71
N ALA A 135 -8.44 -11.47 -10.69
CA ALA A 135 -8.28 -10.04 -10.42
C ALA A 135 -9.38 -9.52 -9.48
N GLY A 136 -8.99 -8.79 -8.44
CA GLY A 136 -9.90 -8.26 -7.42
C GLY A 136 -10.29 -9.25 -6.32
N SER A 137 -9.73 -10.47 -6.32
CA SER A 137 -9.98 -11.49 -5.29
C SER A 137 -8.80 -11.71 -4.32
N GLU A 138 -7.76 -10.87 -4.39
CA GLU A 138 -6.59 -10.89 -3.52
C GLU A 138 -7.00 -10.77 -2.05
N GLY A 139 -7.99 -9.93 -1.73
CA GLY A 139 -8.53 -9.79 -0.38
C GLY A 139 -9.13 -11.10 0.16
N VAL A 140 -9.88 -11.83 -0.68
CA VAL A 140 -10.45 -13.14 -0.31
C VAL A 140 -9.36 -14.18 -0.09
N LEU A 141 -8.32 -14.16 -0.93
CA LEU A 141 -7.15 -15.03 -0.75
C LEU A 141 -6.45 -14.74 0.59
N LEU A 142 -6.21 -13.46 0.91
CA LEU A 142 -5.61 -13.06 2.19
C LEU A 142 -6.47 -13.48 3.38
N SER A 143 -7.80 -13.26 3.34
CA SER A 143 -8.71 -13.72 4.39
C SER A 143 -8.67 -15.24 4.58
N GLY A 144 -8.61 -15.99 3.47
CA GLY A 144 -8.44 -17.44 3.50
C GLY A 144 -7.12 -17.88 4.14
N LEU A 145 -6.00 -17.25 3.75
CA LEU A 145 -4.68 -17.50 4.34
C LEU A 145 -4.67 -17.19 5.84
N THR A 146 -5.24 -16.06 6.25
CA THR A 146 -5.39 -15.69 7.65
C THR A 146 -6.17 -16.74 8.43
N LYS A 147 -7.30 -17.21 7.89
CA LYS A 147 -8.09 -18.28 8.52
C LYS A 147 -7.28 -19.56 8.68
N VAL A 148 -6.54 -19.98 7.66
CA VAL A 148 -5.69 -21.19 7.73
C VAL A 148 -4.63 -21.06 8.83
N LEU A 149 -4.00 -19.89 8.98
CA LEU A 149 -3.01 -19.67 10.04
C LEU A 149 -3.66 -19.74 11.43
N ILE A 150 -4.85 -19.15 11.60
CA ILE A 150 -5.61 -19.19 12.86
C ILE A 150 -6.03 -20.63 13.19
N ASP A 151 -6.66 -21.34 12.25
CA ASP A 151 -7.17 -22.70 12.45
C ASP A 151 -6.03 -23.69 12.77
N LYS A 152 -4.81 -23.43 12.26
CA LYS A 152 -3.61 -24.24 12.54
C LYS A 152 -2.82 -23.80 13.78
N GLY A 153 -3.24 -22.74 14.48
CA GLY A 153 -2.52 -22.21 15.64
C GLY A 153 -1.13 -21.65 15.30
N LEU A 154 -0.91 -21.18 14.07
CA LEU A 154 0.36 -20.61 13.59
C LEU A 154 0.43 -19.08 13.76
N VAL A 155 -0.49 -18.52 14.55
CA VAL A 155 -0.56 -17.08 14.84
C VAL A 155 0.15 -16.75 16.15
N VAL A 156 0.43 -15.47 16.35
CA VAL A 156 0.91 -14.92 17.62
C VAL A 156 -0.31 -14.58 18.48
N PRO A 157 -0.70 -15.37 19.49
CA PRO A 157 -1.99 -15.24 20.14
C PRO A 157 -2.21 -13.87 20.80
N GLU A 158 -1.17 -13.31 21.44
CA GLU A 158 -1.26 -12.00 22.10
C GLU A 158 -1.48 -10.82 21.13
N LYS A 159 -1.15 -11.00 19.85
CA LYS A 159 -1.37 -9.98 18.81
C LYS A 159 -2.66 -10.20 18.01
N THR A 160 -3.30 -11.36 18.16
CA THR A 160 -4.45 -11.75 17.34
C THR A 160 -5.74 -11.25 17.99
N ARG A 161 -6.36 -10.23 17.39
CA ARG A 161 -7.62 -9.63 17.90
C ARG A 161 -8.81 -10.53 17.62
N ALA A 162 -9.75 -10.63 18.56
CA ALA A 162 -10.98 -11.41 18.41
C ALA A 162 -11.82 -10.97 17.20
N GLU A 163 -11.87 -9.67 16.92
CA GLU A 163 -12.57 -9.10 15.76
C GLU A 163 -12.03 -9.66 14.42
N LEU A 164 -10.72 -9.86 14.31
CA LEU A 164 -10.10 -10.46 13.13
C LEU A 164 -10.50 -11.93 12.99
N VAL A 165 -10.49 -12.69 14.09
CA VAL A 165 -10.92 -14.11 14.09
C VAL A 165 -12.36 -14.22 13.62
N GLN A 166 -13.23 -13.34 14.10
CA GLN A 166 -14.63 -13.30 13.69
C GLN A 166 -14.80 -12.92 12.22
N SER A 167 -14.07 -11.91 11.73
CA SER A 167 -14.20 -11.43 10.36
C SER A 167 -13.75 -12.45 9.31
N VAL A 168 -12.75 -13.27 9.63
CA VAL A 168 -12.29 -14.34 8.73
C VAL A 168 -13.04 -15.67 8.89
N GLY A 169 -13.98 -15.75 9.84
CA GLY A 169 -14.69 -16.99 10.18
C GLY A 169 -15.38 -17.65 8.99
N GLY A 170 -15.95 -16.84 8.08
CA GLY A 170 -16.68 -17.29 6.89
C GLY A 170 -15.83 -17.85 5.76
N TYR A 171 -14.55 -17.47 5.67
CA TYR A 171 -13.68 -17.74 4.51
C TYR A 171 -13.13 -19.18 4.47
N GLY A 172 -14.03 -20.15 4.37
CA GLY A 172 -13.67 -21.57 4.22
C GLY A 172 -12.92 -21.85 2.92
N ILE A 173 -12.11 -22.91 2.90
CA ILE A 173 -11.27 -23.25 1.73
C ILE A 173 -12.09 -23.35 0.43
N GLY A 174 -13.29 -23.92 0.48
CA GLY A 174 -14.16 -24.04 -0.70
C GLY A 174 -14.61 -22.70 -1.26
N GLU A 175 -14.90 -21.71 -0.41
CA GLU A 175 -15.25 -20.36 -0.84
C GLU A 175 -14.07 -19.63 -1.44
N VAL A 176 -12.89 -19.77 -0.81
CA VAL A 176 -11.65 -19.16 -1.30
C VAL A 176 -11.33 -19.69 -2.69
N VAL A 177 -11.28 -21.01 -2.88
CA VAL A 177 -11.04 -21.62 -4.20
C VAL A 177 -12.08 -21.15 -5.22
N ARG A 178 -13.37 -21.16 -4.85
CA ARG A 178 -14.45 -20.73 -5.74
C ARG A 178 -14.28 -19.29 -6.20
N THR A 179 -13.81 -18.39 -5.34
CA THR A 179 -13.71 -16.95 -5.63
C THR A 179 -12.40 -16.61 -6.32
N THR A 180 -11.29 -17.12 -5.80
CA THR A 180 -9.94 -16.77 -6.23
C THR A 180 -9.43 -17.63 -7.37
N GLY A 181 -9.99 -18.83 -7.56
CA GLY A 181 -9.50 -19.81 -8.53
C GLY A 181 -8.17 -20.47 -8.12
N ILE A 182 -7.65 -20.18 -6.91
CA ILE A 182 -6.47 -20.85 -6.37
C ILE A 182 -6.91 -22.20 -5.81
N GLU A 183 -6.43 -23.29 -6.41
CA GLU A 183 -6.69 -24.65 -5.93
C GLU A 183 -5.89 -24.97 -4.66
N LYS A 184 -6.26 -26.08 -4.00
CA LYS A 184 -5.46 -26.62 -2.88
C LYS A 184 -4.10 -27.06 -3.42
N GLY A 185 -3.04 -26.46 -2.89
CA GLY A 185 -1.69 -27.02 -2.96
C GLY A 185 -1.54 -28.28 -2.10
#